data_AF-A0A7S1V2G9-F1
#
_entry.id   AF-A0A7S1V2G9-F1
#
_cell.length_a   1.000
_cell.length_b   1.000
_cell.length_c   1.000
_cell.angle_alpha   90.00
_cell.angle_beta   90.00
_cell.angle_gamma   90.00
#
_symmetry.space_group_name_H-M   'P 1'
#
loop_
_entity.id
_entity.type
_entity.pdbx_description
1 polymer ?
#
loop_
_entity_poly.entity_id
_entity_poly.type
_entity_poly.pdbx_seq_one_letter_code
_entity_poly.pdbx_strand_id
1 'polypeptide(L)'
;KELDELLKKYKCKAPSGNDFSPSFPFNLMFQTSIGPEGTAVGYLRPETAQGLFVNFRRLLDLNAGKMPFAAAQVGLGFRNEISPRSGLLRVREFCMAEIEHFVNSKDTSHPRFSTAADKELVLFGRDDQLGSGKTKTMSVGQAVKDGLINNETLAYFMVRTQLYMERIGMNPAKLRFRQHLKTEMAFYANDCWDLEIQSSYGWV
;
A
#
# COMPACT_ATOMS: atom_id res chain seq x y z
N LYS A 1 -20.23 -12.60 4.08
CA LYS A 1 -20.44 -13.96 4.62
C LYS A 1 -19.66 -14.20 5.91
N GLU A 2 -18.34 -14.37 5.89
CA GLU A 2 -17.54 -14.55 7.13
C GLU A 2 -17.72 -13.37 8.11
N LEU A 3 -17.67 -12.14 7.61
CA LEU A 3 -17.94 -10.94 8.43
C LEU A 3 -19.34 -10.97 9.08
N ASP A 4 -20.37 -11.39 8.34
CA ASP A 4 -21.75 -11.45 8.87
C ASP A 4 -21.88 -12.51 9.96
N GLU A 5 -21.20 -13.65 9.79
CA GLU A 5 -21.13 -14.72 10.78
C GLU A 5 -20.44 -14.25 12.05
N LEU A 6 -19.33 -13.49 11.93
CA LEU A 6 -18.62 -12.91 13.06
C LEU A 6 -19.50 -11.87 13.78
N LEU A 7 -20.15 -10.96 13.05
CA LEU A 7 -21.06 -9.95 13.64
C LEU A 7 -22.18 -10.63 14.45
N LYS A 8 -22.74 -11.74 13.96
CA LYS A 8 -23.75 -12.53 14.69
C LYS A 8 -23.15 -13.26 15.89
N LYS A 9 -22.01 -13.95 15.72
CA LYS A 9 -21.32 -14.70 16.77
C LYS A 9 -21.00 -13.83 17.98
N TYR A 10 -20.50 -12.63 17.73
CA TYR A 10 -20.11 -11.67 18.78
C TYR A 10 -21.24 -10.71 19.17
N LYS A 11 -22.46 -10.89 18.63
CA LYS A 11 -23.64 -10.05 18.90
C LYS A 11 -23.34 -8.55 18.73
N CYS A 12 -22.57 -8.21 17.71
CA CYS A 12 -22.17 -6.83 17.42
C CYS A 12 -23.40 -5.99 17.07
N LYS A 13 -23.49 -4.78 17.63
CA LYS A 13 -24.53 -3.79 17.34
C LYS A 13 -23.90 -2.51 16.80
N ALA A 14 -24.69 -1.73 16.08
CA ALA A 14 -24.29 -0.37 15.71
C ALA A 14 -24.02 0.46 16.98
N PRO A 15 -23.21 1.53 16.90
CA PRO A 15 -23.02 2.44 18.04
C PRO A 15 -24.33 3.02 18.61
N SER A 16 -25.39 3.07 17.80
CA SER A 16 -26.74 3.47 18.22
C SER A 16 -27.57 2.36 18.88
N GLY A 17 -27.03 1.14 19.01
CA GLY A 17 -27.71 -0.03 19.59
C GLY A 17 -28.50 -0.91 18.61
N ASN A 18 -28.63 -0.49 17.35
CA ASN A 18 -29.41 -1.22 16.33
C ASN A 18 -28.66 -2.44 15.77
N ASP A 19 -29.40 -3.41 15.22
CA ASP A 19 -28.82 -4.51 14.44
C ASP A 19 -28.20 -4.04 13.13
N PHE A 20 -27.13 -4.71 12.71
CA PHE A 20 -26.54 -4.51 11.39
C PHE A 20 -27.35 -5.24 10.31
N SER A 21 -27.53 -4.60 9.15
CA SER A 21 -27.95 -5.29 7.93
C SER A 21 -26.85 -6.23 7.43
N PRO A 22 -27.15 -7.18 6.53
CA PRO A 22 -26.13 -7.96 5.86
C PRO A 22 -25.08 -7.06 5.19
N SER A 23 -23.81 -7.46 5.29
CA SER A 23 -22.72 -6.78 4.60
C SER A 23 -22.83 -6.93 3.09
N PHE A 24 -22.44 -5.88 2.36
CA PHE A 24 -22.41 -5.86 0.90
C PHE A 24 -21.21 -5.04 0.42
N PRO A 25 -20.65 -5.34 -0.76
CA PRO A 25 -19.57 -4.56 -1.33
C PRO A 25 -20.09 -3.18 -1.74
N PHE A 26 -19.33 -2.13 -1.39
CA PHE A 26 -19.61 -0.76 -1.78
C PHE A 26 -18.45 -0.21 -2.61
N ASN A 27 -18.75 0.33 -3.79
CA ASN A 27 -17.72 0.91 -4.66
C ASN A 27 -17.24 2.24 -4.06
N LEU A 28 -15.94 2.32 -3.80
CA LEU A 28 -15.29 3.52 -3.24
C LEU A 28 -14.88 4.54 -4.30
N MET A 29 -15.20 4.34 -5.58
CA MET A 29 -14.91 5.35 -6.60
C MET A 29 -16.06 6.36 -6.72
N PHE A 30 -15.73 7.64 -6.89
CA PHE A 30 -16.71 8.66 -7.24
C PHE A 30 -17.05 8.53 -8.73
N GLN A 31 -18.31 8.21 -9.02
CA GLN A 31 -18.83 8.15 -10.38
C GLN A 31 -19.24 9.55 -10.87
N THR A 32 -19.01 9.82 -12.14
CA THR A 32 -19.45 11.05 -12.83
C THR A 32 -19.84 10.75 -14.27
N SER A 33 -20.34 11.75 -14.98
CA SER A 33 -20.68 11.69 -16.40
C SER A 33 -19.83 12.68 -17.19
N ILE A 34 -19.22 12.21 -18.28
CA ILE A 34 -18.35 12.99 -19.15
C ILE A 34 -19.15 13.48 -20.35
N GLY A 35 -19.12 14.78 -20.59
CA GLY A 35 -19.85 15.43 -21.69
C GLY A 35 -21.32 15.73 -21.35
N PRO A 36 -21.98 16.58 -22.16
CA PRO A 36 -23.32 17.09 -21.86
C PRO A 36 -24.42 16.04 -21.98
N GLU A 37 -24.22 15.01 -22.81
CA GLU A 37 -25.21 13.96 -23.06
C GLU A 37 -25.24 12.88 -21.96
N GLY A 38 -24.25 12.86 -21.07
CA GLY A 38 -24.17 11.91 -19.96
C GLY A 38 -23.96 10.45 -20.35
N THR A 39 -23.69 10.17 -21.63
CA THR A 39 -23.52 8.82 -22.18
C THR A 39 -22.20 8.16 -21.79
N ALA A 40 -21.16 8.95 -21.51
CA ALA A 40 -19.87 8.45 -21.05
C ALA A 40 -19.80 8.50 -19.51
N VAL A 41 -19.82 7.33 -18.87
CA VAL A 41 -19.60 7.23 -17.42
C VAL A 41 -18.11 7.29 -17.12
N GLY A 42 -17.72 8.18 -16.20
CA GLY A 42 -16.36 8.34 -15.73
C GLY A 42 -16.25 8.13 -14.22
N TYR A 43 -15.01 8.07 -13.74
CA TYR A 43 -14.71 8.02 -12.31
C TYR A 43 -13.60 8.98 -11.97
N LEU A 44 -13.66 9.59 -10.78
CA LEU A 44 -12.48 10.22 -10.22
C LEU A 44 -11.49 9.12 -9.84
N ARG A 45 -10.23 9.31 -10.22
CA ARG A 45 -9.18 8.30 -10.00
C ARG A 45 -8.98 8.02 -8.51
N PRO A 46 -8.97 6.74 -8.07
CA PRO A 46 -8.72 6.39 -6.67
C PRO A 46 -7.23 6.32 -6.30
N GLU A 47 -6.36 6.37 -7.33
CA GLU A 47 -4.90 6.30 -7.29
C GLU A 47 -4.30 7.06 -8.49
N THR A 48 -2.98 7.26 -8.52
CA THR A 48 -2.27 7.92 -9.63
C THR A 48 -1.58 6.94 -10.59
N ALA A 49 -1.35 5.70 -10.17
CA ALA A 49 -0.63 4.65 -10.88
C ALA A 49 -1.15 4.37 -12.30
N GLN A 50 -2.48 4.32 -12.47
CA GLN A 50 -3.10 4.03 -13.78
C GLN A 50 -2.64 4.98 -14.88
N GLY A 51 -2.40 6.25 -14.55
CA GLY A 51 -1.88 7.24 -15.50
C GLY A 51 -0.47 6.91 -16.01
N LEU A 52 0.34 6.29 -15.17
CA LEU A 52 1.69 5.84 -15.52
C LEU A 52 1.63 4.58 -16.40
N PHE A 53 0.73 3.65 -16.09
CA PHE A 53 0.56 2.42 -16.87
C PHE A 53 0.06 2.68 -18.30
N VAL A 54 -0.97 3.52 -18.47
CA VAL A 54 -1.47 3.85 -19.83
C VAL A 54 -0.41 4.57 -20.68
N ASN A 55 0.55 5.23 -20.05
CA ASN A 55 1.66 5.91 -20.71
C ASN A 55 2.96 5.09 -20.74
N PHE A 56 2.93 3.81 -20.32
CA PHE A 56 4.14 2.97 -20.19
C PHE A 56 5.00 2.98 -21.45
N ARG A 57 4.40 2.86 -22.65
CA ARG A 57 5.17 2.85 -23.91
C ARG A 57 6.00 4.12 -24.09
N ARG A 58 5.40 5.28 -23.84
CA ARG A 58 6.10 6.58 -23.96
C ARG A 58 7.19 6.72 -22.91
N LEU A 59 6.91 6.30 -21.67
CA LEU A 59 7.89 6.32 -20.59
C LEU A 59 9.10 5.41 -20.88
N LEU A 60 8.84 4.22 -21.43
CA LEU A 60 9.88 3.29 -21.86
C LEU A 60 10.71 3.85 -23.03
N ASP A 61 10.05 4.48 -24.00
CA ASP A 61 10.73 5.13 -25.13
C ASP A 61 11.64 6.28 -24.65
N LEU A 62 11.23 7.05 -23.63
CA LEU A 62 12.08 8.06 -22.99
C LEU A 62 13.32 7.46 -22.32
N ASN A 63 13.24 6.20 -21.87
CA ASN A 63 14.39 5.44 -21.36
C ASN A 63 15.08 4.61 -22.45
N ALA A 64 14.90 4.95 -23.73
CA ALA A 64 15.50 4.27 -24.88
C ALA A 64 15.21 2.75 -24.93
N GLY A 65 14.04 2.33 -24.46
CA GLY A 65 13.66 0.91 -24.42
C GLY A 65 14.37 0.09 -23.34
N LYS A 66 15.13 0.72 -22.45
CA LYS A 66 15.91 0.02 -21.41
C LYS A 66 15.10 -0.14 -20.13
N MET A 67 15.40 -1.21 -19.41
CA MET A 67 14.88 -1.53 -18.08
C MET A 67 16.07 -1.81 -17.15
N PRO A 68 15.99 -1.52 -15.84
CA PRO A 68 14.83 -0.96 -15.16
C PRO A 68 14.67 0.56 -15.38
N PHE A 69 13.46 1.08 -15.15
CA PHE A 69 13.19 2.51 -15.08
C PHE A 69 12.07 2.79 -14.10
N ALA A 70 11.96 4.02 -13.61
CA ALA A 70 10.87 4.44 -12.74
C ALA A 70 10.18 5.67 -13.31
N ALA A 71 8.86 5.75 -13.10
CA ALA A 71 8.09 6.96 -13.28
C ALA A 71 7.34 7.27 -11.99
N ALA A 72 7.16 8.55 -11.69
CA ALA A 72 6.50 8.98 -10.46
C ALA A 72 5.43 10.01 -10.79
N GLN A 73 4.36 10.01 -9.99
CA GLN A 73 3.31 11.01 -10.07
C GLN A 73 2.95 11.49 -8.66
N VAL A 74 2.87 12.82 -8.51
CA VAL A 74 2.33 13.45 -7.31
C VAL A 74 1.02 14.13 -7.71
N GLY A 75 -0.07 13.83 -7.02
CA GLY A 75 -1.35 14.45 -7.31
C GLY A 75 -2.49 13.91 -6.46
N LEU A 76 -3.68 14.47 -6.70
CA LEU A 76 -4.88 14.11 -5.94
C LEU A 76 -5.42 12.74 -6.35
N GLY A 77 -5.90 11.99 -5.37
CA GLY A 77 -6.77 10.83 -5.53
C GLY A 77 -8.04 10.96 -4.70
N PHE A 78 -9.07 10.24 -5.11
CA PHE A 78 -10.41 10.38 -4.56
C PHE A 78 -10.97 9.01 -4.17
N ARG A 79 -11.37 8.88 -2.91
CA ARG A 79 -11.98 7.65 -2.39
C ARG A 79 -13.28 8.01 -1.67
N ASN A 80 -14.41 7.51 -2.17
CA ASN A 80 -15.74 7.72 -1.63
C ASN A 80 -15.94 6.92 -0.33
N GLU A 81 -15.16 7.29 0.69
CA GLU A 81 -15.16 6.62 1.97
C GLU A 81 -16.55 6.68 2.63
N ILE A 82 -17.00 5.54 3.14
CA ILE A 82 -18.35 5.36 3.68
C ILE A 82 -18.55 6.22 4.92
N SER A 83 -17.54 6.26 5.80
CA SER A 83 -17.59 6.96 7.08
C SER A 83 -16.21 7.57 7.37
N PRO A 84 -15.94 8.80 6.88
CA PRO A 84 -14.67 9.49 7.11
C PRO A 84 -14.58 9.89 8.59
N ARG A 85 -13.92 9.05 9.37
CA ARG A 85 -13.60 9.26 10.78
C ARG A 85 -12.07 9.29 10.92
N SER A 86 -11.55 9.88 11.98
CA SER A 86 -10.09 10.00 12.24
C SER A 86 -9.36 11.13 11.48
N GLY A 87 -10.07 12.22 11.17
CA GLY A 87 -9.45 13.44 10.61
C GLY A 87 -8.73 13.17 9.29
N LEU A 88 -7.47 13.58 9.18
CA LEU A 88 -6.66 13.44 7.97
C LEU A 88 -6.33 11.98 7.60
N LEU A 89 -6.47 11.03 8.52
CA LEU A 89 -6.18 9.61 8.25
C LEU A 89 -7.20 8.98 7.31
N ARG A 90 -8.41 9.53 7.21
CA ARG A 90 -9.47 8.97 6.36
C ARG A 90 -10.32 10.07 5.72
N VAL A 91 -9.79 10.61 4.63
CA VAL A 91 -10.42 11.67 3.84
C VAL A 91 -10.84 11.17 2.47
N ARG A 92 -11.75 11.90 1.82
CA ARG A 92 -12.28 11.54 0.50
C ARG A 92 -11.46 12.06 -0.68
N GLU A 93 -10.63 13.06 -0.42
CA GLU A 93 -9.69 13.68 -1.36
C GLU A 93 -8.37 13.90 -0.63
N PHE A 94 -7.27 13.44 -1.23
CA PHE A 94 -5.93 13.60 -0.66
C PHE A 94 -4.86 13.54 -1.73
N CYS A 95 -3.72 14.18 -1.44
CA CYS A 95 -2.54 14.11 -2.28
C CYS A 95 -1.78 12.81 -2.02
N MET A 96 -1.39 12.13 -3.09
CA MET A 96 -0.54 10.95 -3.07
C MET A 96 0.71 11.20 -3.90
N ALA A 97 1.77 10.46 -3.58
CA ALA A 97 2.99 10.39 -4.37
C ALA A 97 3.29 8.92 -4.63
N GLU A 98 3.12 8.47 -5.87
CA GLU A 98 3.32 7.09 -6.27
C GLU A 98 4.49 6.98 -7.23
N ILE A 99 5.25 5.89 -7.09
CA ILE A 99 6.39 5.56 -7.94
C ILE A 99 6.15 4.18 -8.52
N GLU A 100 6.08 4.10 -9.84
CA GLU A 100 6.04 2.85 -10.58
C GLU A 100 7.46 2.52 -11.05
N HIS A 101 8.08 1.54 -10.40
CA HIS A 101 9.41 1.06 -10.74
C HIS A 101 9.32 -0.21 -11.58
N PHE A 102 9.55 -0.07 -12.88
CA PHE A 102 9.47 -1.15 -13.86
C PHE A 102 10.80 -1.90 -13.93
N VAL A 103 10.76 -3.19 -13.65
CA VAL A 103 11.92 -4.10 -13.67
C VAL A 103 11.67 -5.29 -14.58
N ASN A 104 12.75 -5.94 -15.01
CA ASN A 104 12.64 -7.22 -15.70
C ASN A 104 12.22 -8.28 -14.68
N SER A 105 11.17 -9.05 -14.97
CA SER A 105 10.70 -10.10 -14.06
C SER A 105 11.74 -11.21 -13.80
N LYS A 106 12.73 -11.35 -14.67
CA LYS A 106 13.85 -12.30 -14.51
C LYS A 106 15.01 -11.74 -13.68
N ASP A 107 15.05 -10.43 -13.45
CA ASP A 107 16.10 -9.76 -12.69
C ASP A 107 15.49 -8.68 -11.79
N THR A 108 15.26 -9.07 -10.54
CA THR A 108 14.72 -8.21 -9.49
C THR A 108 15.82 -7.69 -8.55
N SER A 109 17.09 -7.76 -8.97
CA SER A 109 18.21 -7.14 -8.26
C SER A 109 18.09 -5.62 -8.31
N HIS A 110 18.70 -4.93 -7.34
CA HIS A 110 18.74 -3.47 -7.36
C HIS A 110 20.20 -2.99 -7.28
N PRO A 111 20.70 -2.20 -8.26
CA PRO A 111 22.12 -1.82 -8.33
C PRO A 111 22.66 -1.10 -7.08
N ARG A 112 21.77 -0.50 -6.28
CA ARG A 112 22.10 0.19 -5.03
C ARG A 112 21.69 -0.56 -3.77
N PHE A 113 21.33 -1.84 -3.87
CA PHE A 113 20.91 -2.63 -2.72
C PHE A 113 22.00 -2.71 -1.65
N SER A 114 23.27 -2.78 -2.05
CA SER A 114 24.42 -2.75 -1.13
C SER A 114 24.43 -1.55 -0.19
N THR A 115 23.89 -0.40 -0.61
CA THR A 115 23.78 0.81 0.23
C THR A 115 22.68 0.72 1.30
N ALA A 116 21.77 -0.25 1.16
CA ALA A 116 20.61 -0.47 1.99
C ALA A 116 20.70 -1.76 2.82
N ALA A 117 21.54 -2.72 2.43
CA ALA A 117 21.60 -4.06 3.01
C ALA A 117 21.85 -4.07 4.52
N ASP A 118 22.72 -3.18 5.01
CA ASP A 118 23.06 -3.10 6.44
C ASP A 118 22.04 -2.31 7.28
N LYS A 119 21.02 -1.71 6.66
CA LYS A 119 19.98 -1.00 7.40
C LYS A 119 19.06 -1.98 8.09
N GLU A 120 18.66 -1.64 9.32
CA GLU A 120 17.71 -2.42 10.09
C GLU A 120 16.29 -1.87 9.91
N LEU A 121 15.33 -2.79 9.75
CA LEU A 121 13.90 -2.48 9.74
C LEU A 121 13.20 -3.30 10.83
N VAL A 122 12.10 -2.75 11.36
CA VAL A 122 11.16 -3.50 12.18
C VAL A 122 10.14 -4.16 11.26
N LEU A 123 10.18 -5.49 11.15
CA LEU A 123 9.37 -6.27 10.22
C LEU A 123 8.29 -7.06 10.96
N PHE A 124 7.07 -6.99 10.46
CA PHE A 124 5.94 -7.81 10.90
C PHE A 124 5.48 -8.70 9.74
N GLY A 125 6.17 -9.84 9.59
CA GLY A 125 5.94 -10.78 8.50
C GLY A 125 4.56 -11.46 8.59
N ARG A 126 4.14 -12.05 7.47
CA ARG A 126 2.84 -12.74 7.35
C ARG A 126 2.66 -13.85 8.39
N ASP A 127 3.67 -14.69 8.57
CA ASP A 127 3.61 -15.82 9.50
C ASP A 127 3.62 -15.35 10.96
N ASP A 128 4.32 -14.25 11.25
CA ASP A 128 4.32 -13.65 12.58
C ASP A 128 2.96 -13.03 12.92
N GLN A 129 2.25 -12.44 11.95
CA GLN A 129 0.88 -11.95 12.14
C GLN A 129 -0.11 -13.05 12.50
N LEU A 130 0.01 -14.22 11.86
CA LEU A 130 -0.86 -15.37 12.10
C LEU A 130 -0.42 -16.22 13.30
N GLY A 131 0.85 -16.12 13.69
CA GLY A 131 1.46 -16.92 14.74
C GLY A 131 1.81 -16.11 15.98
N SER A 132 3.06 -15.64 16.05
CA SER A 132 3.67 -15.10 17.28
C SER A 132 3.08 -13.77 17.74
N GLY A 133 2.49 -13.00 16.83
CA GLY A 133 2.04 -11.62 17.05
C GLY A 133 3.18 -10.63 17.31
N LYS A 134 4.45 -11.01 17.06
CA LYS A 134 5.62 -10.19 17.39
C LYS A 134 6.36 -9.74 16.13
N THR A 135 6.91 -8.54 16.19
CA THR A 135 7.81 -8.01 15.15
C THR A 135 9.24 -8.52 15.34
N LYS A 136 10.02 -8.52 14.26
CA LYS A 136 11.45 -8.82 14.24
C LYS A 136 12.22 -7.58 13.80
N THR A 137 13.30 -7.25 14.50
CA THR A 137 14.27 -6.25 14.02
C THR A 137 15.45 -7.00 13.43
N MET A 138 15.78 -6.72 12.17
CA MET A 138 16.91 -7.34 11.49
C MET A 138 17.40 -6.48 10.33
N SER A 139 18.62 -6.76 9.86
CA SER A 139 19.15 -6.14 8.66
C SER A 139 18.38 -6.58 7.42
N VAL A 140 18.23 -5.65 6.48
CA VAL A 140 17.48 -5.88 5.24
C VAL A 140 18.18 -6.88 4.34
N GLY A 141 19.51 -6.90 4.32
CA GLY A 141 20.29 -7.93 3.63
C GLY A 141 19.96 -9.34 4.14
N GLN A 142 19.85 -9.51 5.46
CA GLN A 142 19.48 -10.78 6.06
C GLN A 142 18.01 -11.14 5.75
N ALA A 143 17.10 -10.16 5.81
CA ALA A 143 15.69 -10.39 5.48
C ALA A 143 15.46 -10.84 4.02
N VAL A 144 16.23 -10.32 3.07
CA VAL A 144 16.21 -10.79 1.67
C VAL A 144 16.82 -12.19 1.54
N LYS A 145 17.96 -12.44 2.20
CA LYS A 145 18.64 -13.73 2.18
C LYS A 145 17.77 -14.86 2.75
N ASP A 146 17.00 -14.56 3.80
CA ASP A 146 16.08 -15.51 4.44
C ASP A 146 14.76 -15.67 3.67
N GLY A 147 14.56 -14.90 2.59
CA GLY A 147 13.33 -14.92 1.79
C GLY A 147 12.13 -14.28 2.48
N LEU A 148 12.32 -13.53 3.57
CA LEU A 148 11.25 -12.78 4.23
C LEU A 148 10.79 -11.61 3.35
N ILE A 149 11.74 -10.86 2.79
CA ILE A 149 11.48 -9.85 1.77
C ILE A 149 11.84 -10.44 0.41
N ASN A 150 10.89 -10.41 -0.53
CA ASN A 150 10.98 -11.18 -1.77
C ASN A 150 12.23 -10.88 -2.63
N ASN A 151 12.66 -9.63 -2.74
CA ASN A 151 13.80 -9.25 -3.58
C ASN A 151 14.47 -7.94 -3.14
N GLU A 152 15.67 -7.71 -3.69
CA GLU A 152 16.48 -6.52 -3.43
C GLU A 152 15.81 -5.20 -3.80
N THR A 153 15.03 -5.19 -4.88
CA THR A 153 14.33 -3.97 -5.34
C THR A 153 13.29 -3.53 -4.32
N LEU A 154 12.42 -4.44 -3.89
CA LEU A 154 11.42 -4.18 -2.85
C LEU A 154 12.11 -3.73 -1.54
N ALA A 155 13.14 -4.47 -1.13
CA ALA A 155 13.91 -4.19 0.07
C ALA A 155 14.59 -2.80 0.03
N TYR A 156 15.17 -2.42 -1.12
CA TYR A 156 15.76 -1.10 -1.32
C TYR A 156 14.71 -0.01 -1.14
N PHE A 157 13.53 -0.14 -1.76
CA PHE A 157 12.47 0.86 -1.61
C PHE A 157 11.92 0.93 -0.19
N MET A 158 11.77 -0.19 0.53
CA MET A 158 11.41 -0.16 1.96
C MET A 158 12.38 0.68 2.78
N VAL A 159 13.69 0.49 2.59
CA VAL A 159 14.71 1.32 3.27
C VAL A 159 14.61 2.79 2.87
N ARG A 160 14.41 3.09 1.57
CA ARG A 160 14.25 4.47 1.11
C ARG A 160 13.02 5.14 1.71
N THR A 161 11.92 4.40 1.86
CA THR A 161 10.69 4.88 2.50
C THR A 161 10.93 5.18 3.97
N GLN A 162 11.59 4.28 4.73
CA GLN A 162 11.92 4.58 6.13
C GLN A 162 12.80 5.83 6.26
N LEU A 163 13.88 5.93 5.48
CA LEU A 163 14.77 7.09 5.51
C LEU A 163 14.06 8.39 5.16
N TYR A 164 13.07 8.34 4.25
CA TYR A 164 12.24 9.49 3.94
C TYR A 164 11.37 9.88 5.14
N MET A 165 10.71 8.92 5.79
CA MET A 165 9.87 9.16 6.96
C MET A 165 10.66 9.75 8.14
N GLU A 166 11.85 9.22 8.41
CA GLU A 166 12.76 9.77 9.42
C GLU A 166 13.16 11.20 9.08
N ARG A 167 13.49 11.48 7.81
CA ARG A 167 13.89 12.82 7.34
C ARG A 167 12.79 13.86 7.50
N ILE A 168 11.51 13.48 7.36
CA ILE A 168 10.38 14.39 7.58
C ILE A 168 9.96 14.48 9.06
N GLY A 169 10.72 13.86 9.97
CA GLY A 169 10.56 14.01 11.42
C GLY A 169 9.76 12.90 12.11
N MET A 170 9.50 11.77 11.44
CA MET A 170 8.84 10.63 12.08
C MET A 170 9.79 9.92 13.05
N ASN A 171 9.27 9.51 14.20
CA ASN A 171 10.04 8.78 15.20
C ASN A 171 10.27 7.32 14.73
N PRO A 172 11.53 6.87 14.52
CA PRO A 172 11.84 5.51 14.07
C PRO A 172 11.24 4.42 14.96
N ALA A 173 11.16 4.66 16.28
CA ALA A 173 10.59 3.69 17.24
C ALA A 173 9.08 3.47 17.06
N LYS A 174 8.42 4.32 16.26
CA LYS A 174 7.00 4.26 15.92
C LYS A 174 6.75 3.86 14.47
N LEU A 175 7.77 3.33 13.78
CA LEU A 175 7.67 2.83 12.42
C LEU A 175 7.82 1.31 12.43
N ARG A 176 7.05 0.63 11.59
CA ARG A 176 7.27 -0.79 11.26
C ARG A 176 6.81 -1.06 9.84
N PHE A 177 7.33 -2.13 9.25
CA PHE A 177 6.81 -2.66 8.00
C PHE A 177 5.94 -3.88 8.27
N ARG A 178 4.69 -3.87 7.82
CA ARG A 178 3.78 -5.01 7.91
C ARG A 178 3.58 -5.63 6.54
N GLN A 179 3.81 -6.93 6.43
CA GLN A 179 3.57 -7.66 5.19
C GLN A 179 2.07 -7.93 5.01
N HIS A 180 1.55 -7.81 3.79
CA HIS A 180 0.16 -8.17 3.53
C HIS A 180 -0.08 -9.67 3.69
N LEU A 181 -1.21 -10.03 4.31
CA LEU A 181 -1.69 -11.42 4.30
C LEU A 181 -2.14 -11.81 2.89
N LYS A 182 -2.17 -13.11 2.58
CA LYS A 182 -2.61 -13.60 1.25
C LYS A 182 -4.03 -13.16 0.89
N THR A 183 -4.89 -12.96 1.89
CA THR A 183 -6.27 -12.48 1.75
C THR A 183 -6.39 -10.97 1.57
N GLU A 184 -5.32 -10.22 1.85
CA GLU A 184 -5.27 -8.76 1.74
C GLU A 184 -4.56 -8.29 0.46
N MET A 185 -3.70 -9.14 -0.11
CA MET A 185 -2.96 -8.79 -1.32
C MET A 185 -3.91 -8.43 -2.45
N ALA A 186 -3.59 -7.35 -3.16
CA ALA A 186 -4.20 -7.08 -4.44
C ALA A 186 -3.96 -8.26 -5.39
N PHE A 187 -4.92 -8.56 -6.26
CA PHE A 187 -4.88 -9.72 -7.17
C PHE A 187 -3.67 -9.74 -8.12
N TYR A 188 -2.97 -8.61 -8.28
CA TYR A 188 -1.79 -8.43 -9.11
C TYR A 188 -0.46 -8.40 -8.34
N ALA A 189 -0.48 -8.46 -7.00
CA ALA A 189 0.70 -8.33 -6.16
C ALA A 189 1.31 -9.70 -5.81
N ASN A 190 2.64 -9.82 -5.95
CA ASN A 190 3.39 -11.01 -5.52
C ASN A 190 3.88 -10.93 -4.07
N ASP A 191 4.21 -9.72 -3.61
CA ASP A 191 4.55 -9.39 -2.22
C ASP A 191 4.21 -7.91 -1.99
N CYS A 192 3.84 -7.54 -0.76
CA CYS A 192 3.47 -6.18 -0.41
C CYS A 192 3.77 -5.90 1.06
N TRP A 193 4.35 -4.73 1.33
CA TRP A 193 4.71 -4.27 2.67
C TRP A 193 4.25 -2.84 2.87
N ASP A 194 3.47 -2.60 3.92
CA ASP A 194 3.07 -1.26 4.35
C ASP A 194 4.07 -0.75 5.39
N LEU A 195 4.56 0.47 5.24
CA LEU A 195 5.15 1.19 6.37
C LEU A 195 4.01 1.75 7.21
N GLU A 196 3.85 1.21 8.41
CA GLU A 196 2.85 1.63 9.38
C GLU A 196 3.45 2.58 10.41
N ILE A 197 2.65 3.55 10.83
CA ILE A 197 3.01 4.56 11.83
C ILE A 197 2.16 4.36 13.08
N GLN A 198 2.80 4.28 14.25
CA GLN A 198 2.09 4.22 15.52
C GLN A 198 1.54 5.60 15.91
N SER A 199 0.22 5.77 15.79
CA SER A 199 -0.51 6.98 16.14
C SER A 199 -1.40 6.79 17.39
N SER A 200 -2.13 7.82 17.78
CA SER A 200 -3.19 7.70 18.81
C SER A 200 -4.35 6.79 18.40
N TYR A 201 -4.49 6.49 17.10
CA TYR A 201 -5.49 5.58 16.55
C TYR A 201 -4.96 4.13 16.42
N GLY A 202 -3.75 3.86 16.91
CA GLY A 202 -3.05 2.61 16.69
C GLY A 202 -2.10 2.69 15.48
N TRP A 203 -1.72 1.52 14.97
CA TRP A 203 -0.91 1.40 13.75
C TRP A 203 -1.78 1.68 12.53
N VAL A 204 -1.35 2.63 11.70
CA VAL A 204 -2.03 3.07 10.47
C VAL A 204 -1.05 3.15 9.32
#